data_AF-A0A7J7KFN6-F1
#
_entry.id   AF-A0A7J7KFN6-F1
#
_cell.length_a   1.000
_cell.length_b   1.000
_cell.length_c   1.000
_cell.angle_alpha   90.00
_cell.angle_beta   90.00
_cell.angle_gamma   90.00
#
_symmetry.space_group_name_H-M   'P 1'
#
loop_
_entity.id
_entity.type
_entity.pdbx_description
1 polymer ?
#
loop_
_entity_poly.entity_id
_entity_poly.type
_entity_poly.pdbx_seq_one_letter_code
_entity_poly.pdbx_strand_id
1 'polypeptide(L)'
;MATGSIPQFSGKIEHYMQRLESYFLIHKTDADLKKHVLIMGLSESQYETLTDLVSPEMPQDVSYDNLVLQLKRHYGTVTNKWLRGLSLEKSRDHRMNL
;
A
#
# COMPACT_ATOMS: atom_id res chain seq x y z
N MET A 1 5.76 -23.92 15.13
CA MET A 1 4.70 -23.06 14.55
C MET A 1 5.38 -21.82 14.03
N ALA A 2 5.17 -21.44 12.76
CA ALA A 2 5.77 -20.21 12.24
C ALA A 2 5.09 -19.03 12.94
N THR A 3 5.73 -18.49 13.97
CA THR A 3 5.42 -17.19 14.57
C THR A 3 5.80 -16.11 13.57
N GLY A 4 4.99 -15.96 12.51
CA GLY A 4 5.17 -14.93 11.51
C GLY A 4 5.05 -13.57 12.18
N SER A 5 6.10 -12.75 12.06
CA SER A 5 6.03 -11.35 12.48
C SER A 5 5.07 -10.58 11.58
N ILE A 6 4.43 -9.56 12.14
CA ILE A 6 3.57 -8.65 11.37
C ILE A 6 4.42 -8.04 10.24
N PRO A 7 3.94 -8.07 8.98
CA PRO A 7 4.62 -7.42 7.88
C PRO A 7 4.85 -5.95 8.20
N GLN A 8 6.07 -5.46 7.99
CA GLN A 8 6.41 -4.05 8.12
C GLN A 8 6.34 -3.36 6.75
N PHE A 9 5.83 -2.13 6.71
CA PHE A 9 5.76 -1.32 5.50
C PHE A 9 7.16 -0.84 5.09
N SER A 10 7.48 -1.04 3.81
CA SER A 10 8.81 -0.80 3.24
C SER A 10 8.80 0.20 2.07
N GLY A 11 7.82 1.09 2.03
CA GLY A 11 7.71 2.13 0.99
C GLY A 11 6.97 1.73 -0.30
N LYS A 12 6.65 0.45 -0.50
CA LYS A 12 5.86 -0.04 -1.64
C LYS A 12 4.52 -0.57 -1.15
N ILE A 13 3.47 0.22 -1.34
CA ILE A 13 2.14 -0.08 -0.77
C ILE A 13 1.53 -1.36 -1.33
N GLU A 14 1.76 -1.66 -2.62
CA GLU A 14 1.23 -2.84 -3.27
C GLU A 14 1.83 -4.12 -2.67
N HIS A 15 3.15 -4.13 -2.46
CA HIS A 15 3.85 -5.25 -1.83
C HIS A 15 3.44 -5.41 -0.36
N TYR A 16 3.27 -4.30 0.34
CA TYR A 16 2.82 -4.32 1.73
C TYR A 16 1.42 -4.95 1.86
N MET A 17 0.48 -4.54 1.00
CA MET A 17 -0.88 -5.06 1.00
C MET A 17 -0.93 -6.56 0.69
N GLN A 18 -0.17 -7.03 -0.30
CA GLN A 18 -0.08 -8.46 -0.62
C GLN A 18 0.45 -9.30 0.55
N ARG A 19 1.43 -8.76 1.30
CA ARG A 19 1.98 -9.42 2.49
C ARG A 19 0.98 -9.44 3.64
N LEU A 20 0.23 -8.35 3.85
CA LEU A 20 -0.84 -8.29 4.84
C LEU A 20 -1.97 -9.27 4.50
N GLU A 21 -2.41 -9.37 3.25
CA GLU A 21 -3.41 -10.34 2.80
C GLU A 21 -2.97 -11.78 3.07
N SER A 22 -1.70 -12.10 2.76
CA SER A 22 -1.12 -13.41 3.08
C SER A 22 -1.09 -13.68 4.58
N TYR A 23 -0.73 -12.67 5.38
CA TYR A 23 -0.74 -12.77 6.84
C TYR A 23 -2.16 -13.04 7.37
N PHE A 24 -3.16 -12.29 6.91
CA PHE A 24 -4.56 -12.49 7.31
C PHE A 24 -5.08 -13.87 6.94
N LEU A 25 -4.70 -14.39 5.78
CA LEU A 25 -5.08 -15.73 5.33
C LEU A 25 -4.48 -16.83 6.22
N ILE A 26 -3.18 -16.73 6.54
CA ILE A 26 -2.47 -17.71 7.37
C ILE A 26 -2.99 -17.68 8.80
N HIS A 27 -3.19 -16.49 9.35
CA HIS A 27 -3.57 -16.30 10.76
C HIS A 27 -5.09 -16.28 10.98
N LYS A 28 -5.90 -16.43 9.92
CA LYS A 28 -7.38 -16.33 9.97
C LYS A 28 -7.84 -15.08 10.71
N THR A 29 -7.22 -13.94 10.40
CA THR A 29 -7.48 -12.68 11.11
C THR A 29 -8.89 -12.19 10.85
N ASP A 30 -9.64 -11.96 11.93
CA ASP A 30 -10.98 -11.40 11.88
C ASP A 30 -10.98 -10.01 11.21
N ALA A 31 -12.09 -9.68 10.55
CA ALA A 31 -12.21 -8.42 9.80
C ALA A 31 -11.92 -7.20 10.68
N ASP A 32 -12.41 -7.20 11.93
CA ASP A 32 -12.23 -6.12 12.89
C ASP A 32 -10.78 -5.95 13.37
N LEU A 33 -9.97 -7.00 13.24
CA LEU A 33 -8.56 -7.01 13.63
C LEU A 33 -7.64 -6.54 12.50
N LYS A 34 -8.08 -6.57 11.24
CA LYS A 34 -7.25 -6.20 10.08
C LYS A 34 -6.72 -4.76 10.16
N LYS A 35 -7.54 -3.81 10.64
CA LYS A 35 -7.11 -2.41 10.83
C LYS A 35 -5.97 -2.29 11.84
N HIS A 36 -6.05 -3.03 12.94
CA HIS A 36 -5.04 -3.01 14.00
C HIS A 36 -3.72 -3.57 13.48
N VAL A 37 -3.75 -4.67 12.72
CA VAL A 37 -2.55 -5.24 12.11
C VAL A 37 -1.93 -4.30 11.07
N LEU A 38 -2.75 -3.62 10.26
CA LEU A 38 -2.27 -2.62 9.32
C LEU A 38 -1.54 -1.49 10.03
N ILE A 39 -2.12 -0.97 11.12
CA ILE A 39 -1.52 0.12 11.92
C ILE A 39 -0.20 -0.33 12.56
N MET A 40 -0.15 -1.54 13.13
CA MET A 40 1.07 -2.09 13.75
C MET A 40 2.23 -2.34 12.78
N GLY A 41 1.94 -2.50 11.49
CA GLY A 41 2.97 -2.66 10.46
C GLY A 41 3.51 -1.33 9.90
N LEU A 42 3.08 -0.19 10.43
CA LEU A 42 3.59 1.13 10.06
C LEU A 42 4.68 1.58 11.05
N SER A 43 5.68 2.30 10.56
CA SER A 43 6.58 3.07 11.41
C SER A 43 5.87 4.32 11.97
N GLU A 44 6.45 4.94 13.00
CA GLU A 44 5.94 6.17 13.62
C GLU A 44 5.61 7.25 12.56
N SER A 45 6.55 7.59 11.69
CA SER A 45 6.34 8.57 10.62
C SER A 45 5.23 8.22 9.62
N GLN A 46 5.01 6.93 9.37
CA GLN A 46 3.95 6.47 8.45
C GLN A 46 2.59 6.47 9.14
N TYR A 47 2.56 6.21 10.44
CA TYR A 47 1.37 6.34 11.26
C TYR A 47 0.95 7.81 11.40
N GLU A 48 1.90 8.73 11.60
CA GLU A 48 1.64 10.17 11.54
C GLU A 48 1.05 10.57 10.18
N THR A 49 1.68 10.13 9.09
CA THR A 49 1.16 10.37 7.74
C THR A 49 -0.27 9.84 7.58
N LEU A 50 -0.55 8.63 8.07
CA LEU A 50 -1.89 8.06 8.01
C LEU A 50 -2.90 8.87 8.81
N THR A 51 -2.50 9.39 9.97
CA THR A 51 -3.32 10.26 10.82
C THR A 51 -3.69 11.55 10.08
N ASP A 52 -2.72 12.17 9.42
CA ASP A 52 -2.96 13.38 8.62
C ASP A 52 -3.92 13.10 7.44
N LEU A 53 -3.82 11.92 6.81
CA LEU A 53 -4.66 11.54 5.67
C LEU A 53 -6.12 11.27 6.02
N VAL A 54 -6.44 10.96 7.28
CA VAL A 54 -7.79 10.62 7.73
C VAL A 54 -8.42 11.67 8.66
N SER A 55 -7.71 12.76 8.92
CA SER A 55 -8.22 13.89 9.70
C SER A 55 -9.58 14.38 9.15
N PRO A 56 -10.58 14.65 10.02
CA PRO A 56 -10.51 14.81 11.48
C PRO A 56 -10.68 13.51 12.30
N GLU A 57 -10.80 12.35 11.66
CA GLU A 57 -10.96 11.06 12.35
C GLU A 57 -9.59 10.50 12.78
N MET A 58 -9.58 9.53 13.70
CA MET A 58 -8.36 8.80 14.07
C MET A 58 -8.25 7.50 13.26
N PRO A 59 -7.03 7.02 12.92
CA PRO A 59 -6.86 5.79 12.15
C PRO A 59 -7.58 4.56 12.72
N GLN A 60 -7.78 4.49 14.03
CA GLN A 60 -8.51 3.42 14.71
C GLN A 60 -10.03 3.46 14.49
N ASP A 61 -10.59 4.64 14.19
CA ASP A 61 -12.02 4.86 14.02
C ASP A 61 -12.46 4.71 12.55
N VAL A 62 -11.49 4.64 11.64
CA VAL A 62 -11.70 4.52 10.20
C VAL A 62 -11.76 3.04 9.78
N SER A 63 -12.58 2.73 8.77
CA SER A 63 -12.66 1.38 8.21
C SER A 63 -11.34 0.95 7.56
N TYR A 64 -11.03 -0.34 7.66
CA TYR A 64 -9.84 -0.92 7.04
C TYR A 64 -9.73 -0.55 5.55
N ASP A 65 -10.83 -0.65 4.80
CA ASP A 65 -10.85 -0.36 3.37
C ASP A 65 -10.50 1.11 3.06
N ASN A 66 -10.99 2.04 3.89
CA ASN A 66 -10.67 3.45 3.72
C ASN A 66 -9.21 3.75 4.08
N LEU A 67 -8.66 3.14 5.15
CA LEU A 67 -7.23 3.26 5.48
C LEU A 67 -6.36 2.77 4.31
N VAL A 68 -6.69 1.61 3.75
CA VAL A 68 -5.98 1.05 2.58
C VAL A 68 -6.08 1.99 1.39
N LEU A 69 -7.26 2.57 1.14
CA LEU A 69 -7.46 3.52 0.05
C LEU A 69 -6.59 4.76 0.21
N GLN A 70 -6.54 5.36 1.40
CA GLN A 70 -5.73 6.56 1.65
C GLN A 70 -4.24 6.27 1.51
N LEU A 71 -3.76 5.15 2.07
CA LEU A 71 -2.37 4.74 1.91
C LEU A 71 -2.02 4.45 0.45
N LYS A 72 -2.92 3.82 -0.32
CA LYS A 72 -2.73 3.61 -1.76
C LYS A 72 -2.74 4.93 -2.54
N ARG A 73 -3.53 5.92 -2.15
CA ARG A 73 -3.51 7.24 -2.80
C ARG A 73 -2.21 8.00 -2.52
N HIS A 74 -1.68 7.87 -1.30
CA HIS A 74 -0.48 8.59 -0.87
C HIS A 74 0.80 7.92 -1.38
N TYR A 75 0.96 6.62 -1.17
CA TYR A 75 2.16 5.86 -1.52
C TYR A 75 2.07 5.11 -2.84
N GLY A 76 0.86 4.93 -3.38
CA GLY A 76 0.67 4.28 -4.66
C GLY A 76 1.27 5.15 -5.74
N THR A 77 2.31 4.64 -6.37
CA THR A 77 2.75 5.20 -7.64
C THR A 77 1.60 5.07 -8.63
N VAL A 78 1.26 6.13 -9.36
CA VAL A 78 0.48 6.00 -10.61
C VAL A 78 1.39 5.28 -11.62
N THR A 79 1.70 4.00 -11.37
CA THR A 79 2.36 3.17 -12.35
C THR A 79 1.27 2.67 -13.28
N ASN A 80 0.84 3.56 -14.17
CA ASN A 80 0.26 3.14 -15.43
C ASN A 80 1.36 2.34 -16.14
N LYS A 81 1.39 1.03 -15.94
CA LYS A 81 2.27 0.11 -16.67
C LYS A 81 2.15 0.34 -18.19
N TRP A 82 0.98 0.79 -18.63
CA TRP A 82 0.65 1.27 -19.99
C TRP A 82 1.39 2.54 -20.44
N LEU A 83 1.64 3.51 -19.55
CA LEU A 83 2.38 4.74 -19.92
C LEU A 83 3.89 4.49 -20.11
N ARG A 84 4.46 3.46 -19.46
CA ARG A 84 5.84 3.03 -19.72
C ARG A 84 6.01 2.40 -21.12
N GLY A 85 5.00 1.71 -21.64
CA GLY A 85 5.01 1.19 -23.01
C GLY A 85 4.97 2.30 -24.06
N LEU A 86 4.10 3.29 -23.88
CA LEU A 86 3.93 4.41 -24.81
C LEU A 86 5.13 5.37 -24.87
N SER A 87 5.90 5.50 -23.78
CA SER A 87 7.11 6.32 -23.77
C SER A 87 8.31 5.66 -24.49
N LEU A 88 8.33 4.32 -24.57
CA LEU A 88 9.38 3.57 -25.27
C LEU A 88 9.13 3.52 -26.79
N GLU A 89 7.85 3.48 -27.21
CA GLU A 89 7.47 3.51 -28.63
C GLU A 89 7.87 4.84 -29.30
N LYS A 90 7.56 5.98 -28.66
CA LYS A 90 7.93 7.31 -29.19
C LYS A 90 9.43 7.54 -29.35
N SER A 91 10.26 6.86 -28.54
CA SER A 91 11.73 6.96 -28.63
C SER A 91 12.31 6.08 -29.73
N ARG A 92 11.56 5.06 -30.19
CA ARG A 92 11.96 4.15 -31.28
C ARG A 92 11.67 4.78 -32.64
N ASP A 93 10.54 5.46 -32.79
CA ASP A 93 10.15 6.11 -34.04
C ASP A 93 11.05 7.29 -34.41
N HIS A 94 11.63 7.99 -33.44
CA HIS A 94 12.55 9.10 -33.71
C HIS A 94 13.96 8.65 -34.15
N ARG A 95 14.30 7.36 -34.00
CA ARG A 95 15.60 6.80 -34.44
C ARG A 95 15.54 6.08 -35.79
N MET A 96 14.37 5.98 -36.42
CA MET A 96 14.20 5.34 -37.73
C MET A 96 13.88 6.32 -38.87
N ASN A 97 14.04 7.63 -38.62
CA ASN A 97 13.83 8.70 -39.61
C ASN A 97 15.05 9.63 -39.76
N LEU A 98 16.26 9.13 -39.47
CA LEU A 98 17.54 9.76 -39.81
C LEU A 98 18.41 8.79 -40.61
#